data_AF-A0A927G166-F1
#
_entry.id   AF-A0A927G166-F1
#
_cell.length_a   1.000
_cell.length_b   1.000
_cell.length_c   1.000
_cell.angle_alpha   90.00
_cell.angle_beta   90.00
_cell.angle_gamma   90.00
#
_symmetry.space_group_name_H-M   'P 1'
#
loop_
_entity.id
_entity.type
_entity.pdbx_description
1 polymer ?
#
loop_
_entity_poly.entity_id
_entity_poly.type
_entity_poly.pdbx_seq_one_letter_code
_entity_poly.pdbx_strand_id
1 'polypeptide(L)'
;MKKIVGITITTIIVIIGAFYLLNSRSNTTFNEVVLEMPEITSIEIIKSSAEKEVFIENENVITQLLKHFSEAELKEDEVGSINFDESYWLTLRTNGERKLGITVYDENYLMIFDYSTSNQTSYRIISGFDSSKIEQYFD
;
A
#
# COMPACT_ATOMS: atom_id res chain seq x y z
N MET A 1 36.23 -14.07 -33.66
CA MET A 1 36.16 -13.98 -32.17
C MET A 1 35.74 -12.59 -31.69
N LYS A 2 36.49 -11.50 -31.98
CA LYS A 2 36.15 -10.14 -31.51
C LYS A 2 34.72 -9.65 -31.86
N LYS A 3 34.22 -9.96 -33.06
CA LYS A 3 32.86 -9.62 -33.49
C LYS A 3 31.77 -10.39 -32.72
N ILE A 4 32.04 -11.65 -32.37
CA ILE A 4 31.09 -12.48 -31.61
C ILE A 4 31.05 -12.01 -30.15
N VAL A 5 32.22 -11.72 -29.56
CA VAL A 5 32.33 -11.15 -28.20
C VAL A 5 31.63 -9.80 -28.11
N GLY A 6 31.78 -8.92 -29.10
CA GLY A 6 31.08 -7.64 -29.16
C GLY A 6 29.55 -7.80 -29.23
N ILE A 7 29.05 -8.73 -30.05
CA ILE A 7 27.61 -9.01 -30.13
C ILE A 7 27.09 -9.55 -28.79
N THR A 8 27.80 -10.50 -28.16
CA THR A 8 27.39 -11.06 -26.87
C THR A 8 27.31 -10.01 -25.76
N ILE A 9 28.29 -9.09 -25.69
CA ILE A 9 28.29 -8.00 -24.70
C ILE A 9 27.12 -7.05 -24.94
N THR A 10 26.87 -6.65 -26.19
CA THR A 10 25.73 -5.79 -26.53
C THR A 10 24.40 -6.43 -26.17
N THR A 11 24.22 -7.73 -26.44
CA THR A 11 23.00 -8.45 -26.09
C THR A 11 22.77 -8.49 -24.57
N ILE A 12 23.83 -8.72 -23.78
CA ILE A 12 23.73 -8.72 -22.31
C ILE A 12 23.32 -7.33 -21.78
N ILE A 13 23.90 -6.25 -22.32
CA ILE A 13 23.56 -4.87 -21.91
C ILE A 13 22.09 -4.56 -22.23
N VAL A 14 21.60 -4.97 -23.39
CA VAL A 14 20.18 -4.78 -23.76
C VAL A 14 19.25 -5.57 -22.84
N ILE A 15 19.60 -6.80 -22.47
CA ILE A 15 18.80 -7.62 -21.53
C ILE A 15 18.78 -6.97 -20.14
N ILE A 16 19.92 -6.53 -19.63
CA ILE A 16 20.01 -5.86 -18.32
C ILE A 16 19.24 -4.53 -18.36
N GLY A 17 19.37 -3.75 -19.43
CA GLY A 17 18.63 -2.50 -19.62
C GLY A 17 17.12 -2.72 -19.68
N ALA A 18 16.66 -3.72 -20.43
CA ALA A 18 15.25 -4.10 -20.49
C ALA A 18 14.73 -4.60 -19.13
N PHE A 19 15.52 -5.41 -18.41
CA PHE A 19 15.18 -5.86 -17.06
C PHE A 19 15.04 -4.70 -16.08
N TYR A 20 15.95 -3.73 -16.13
CA TYR A 20 15.86 -2.52 -15.30
C TYR A 20 14.61 -1.70 -15.63
N LEU A 21 14.34 -1.46 -16.93
CA LEU A 21 13.17 -0.69 -17.35
C LEU A 21 11.85 -1.40 -16.96
N LEU A 22 11.77 -2.72 -17.09
CA LEU A 22 10.60 -3.51 -16.70
C LEU A 22 10.40 -3.55 -15.19
N ASN A 23 11.48 -3.53 -14.40
CA ASN A 23 11.41 -3.51 -12.93
C ASN A 23 11.41 -2.11 -12.31
N SER A 24 11.53 -1.05 -13.11
CA SER A 24 11.62 0.36 -12.71
C SER A 24 10.30 0.97 -12.21
N ARG A 25 9.26 0.18 -11.90
CA ARG A 25 8.16 0.70 -11.08
C ARG A 25 8.77 1.20 -9.78
N SER A 26 8.74 2.51 -9.59
CA SER A 26 9.43 3.18 -8.49
C SER A 26 8.86 2.73 -7.16
N ASN A 27 9.75 2.43 -6.22
CA ASN A 27 9.33 2.30 -4.83
C ASN A 27 8.79 3.66 -4.39
N THR A 28 7.71 3.64 -3.61
CA THR A 28 7.09 4.82 -3.01
C THR A 28 6.82 4.53 -1.55
N THR A 29 6.53 5.56 -0.78
CA THR A 29 6.08 5.42 0.61
C THR A 29 4.59 5.71 0.69
N PHE A 30 3.92 5.18 1.72
CA PHE A 30 2.51 5.51 1.94
C PHE A 30 2.27 7.03 1.99
N ASN A 31 3.15 7.79 2.65
CA ASN A 31 3.07 9.25 2.73
C ASN A 31 3.12 9.95 1.36
N GLU A 32 3.91 9.44 0.42
CA GLU A 32 3.97 9.98 -0.94
C GLU A 32 2.68 9.71 -1.72
N VAL A 33 1.99 8.60 -1.42
CA VAL A 33 0.71 8.25 -2.05
C VAL A 33 -0.44 9.08 -1.48
N VAL A 34 -0.40 9.42 -0.20
CA VAL A 34 -1.46 10.18 0.50
C VAL A 34 -1.12 11.66 0.70
N LEU A 35 -0.09 12.15 0.01
CA LEU A 35 0.42 13.51 0.13
C LEU A 35 -0.73 14.49 -0.17
N GLU A 36 -1.05 15.36 0.80
CA GLU A 36 -2.15 16.34 0.77
C GLU A 36 -3.53 15.91 1.31
N MET A 37 -3.62 14.81 2.06
CA MET A 37 -4.88 14.52 2.77
C MET A 37 -5.23 15.61 3.80
N PRO A 38 -6.51 16.01 3.89
CA PRO A 38 -6.99 16.82 5.01
C PRO A 38 -6.85 16.05 6.32
N GLU A 39 -6.88 16.78 7.44
CA GLU A 39 -6.78 16.20 8.78
C GLU A 39 -7.85 15.11 9.00
N ILE A 40 -7.39 13.91 9.38
CA ILE A 40 -8.26 12.75 9.57
C ILE A 40 -8.82 12.80 10.99
N THR A 41 -10.14 12.94 11.06
CA THR A 41 -10.89 13.06 12.31
C THR A 41 -11.41 11.72 12.81
N SER A 42 -11.55 10.74 11.92
CA SER A 42 -11.94 9.39 12.30
C SER A 42 -11.50 8.31 11.31
N ILE A 43 -11.34 7.10 11.82
CA ILE A 43 -11.01 5.89 11.06
C ILE A 43 -11.99 4.80 11.46
N GLU A 44 -12.69 4.25 10.48
CA GLU A 44 -13.50 3.03 10.59
C GLU A 44 -12.65 1.86 10.10
N ILE A 45 -12.57 0.76 10.85
CA ILE A 45 -11.81 -0.44 10.49
C ILE A 45 -12.73 -1.65 10.56
N ILE A 46 -12.85 -2.36 9.45
CA ILE A 46 -13.60 -3.62 9.37
C ILE A 46 -12.60 -4.77 9.19
N LYS A 47 -12.68 -5.78 10.05
CA LYS A 47 -11.93 -7.03 9.93
C LYS A 47 -12.75 -8.04 9.14
N SER A 48 -12.22 -8.50 8.01
CA SER A 48 -13.01 -9.26 7.03
C SER A 48 -13.45 -10.63 7.51
N SER A 49 -12.62 -11.36 8.27
CA SER A 49 -12.97 -12.72 8.73
C SER A 49 -14.11 -12.76 9.75
N ALA A 50 -14.28 -11.70 10.53
CA ALA A 50 -15.19 -11.65 11.67
C ALA A 50 -16.35 -10.67 11.49
N GLU A 51 -16.35 -9.89 10.41
CA GLU A 51 -17.25 -8.75 10.19
C GLU A 51 -17.32 -7.81 11.41
N LYS A 52 -16.23 -7.75 12.19
CA LYS A 52 -16.11 -6.85 13.33
C LYS A 52 -15.72 -5.48 12.83
N GLU A 53 -16.31 -4.45 13.42
CA GLU A 53 -16.05 -3.06 13.12
C GLU A 53 -15.54 -2.34 14.36
N VAL A 54 -14.53 -1.50 14.18
CA VAL A 54 -14.02 -0.57 15.19
C VAL A 54 -14.02 0.83 14.61
N PHE A 55 -14.45 1.79 15.41
CA PHE A 55 -14.46 3.20 15.06
C PHE A 55 -13.54 3.98 15.98
N ILE A 56 -12.58 4.72 15.41
CA ILE A 56 -11.54 5.45 16.13
C ILE A 56 -11.71 6.94 15.85
N GLU A 57 -11.94 7.73 16.91
CA GLU A 57 -11.99 9.21 16.85
C GLU A 57 -10.85 9.88 17.65
N ASN A 58 -10.06 9.09 18.39
CA ASN A 58 -8.99 9.63 19.20
C ASN A 58 -7.80 10.05 18.32
N GLU A 59 -7.50 11.34 18.27
CA GLU A 59 -6.44 11.94 17.45
C GLU A 59 -5.07 11.28 17.64
N ASN A 60 -4.69 10.94 18.88
CA ASN A 60 -3.40 10.32 19.14
C ASN A 60 -3.36 8.87 18.60
N VAL A 61 -4.46 8.13 18.73
CA VAL A 61 -4.56 6.76 18.16
C VAL A 61 -4.56 6.81 16.64
N ILE A 62 -5.30 7.75 16.03
CA ILE A 62 -5.29 7.99 14.57
C ILE A 62 -3.87 8.29 14.10
N THR A 63 -3.18 9.23 14.76
CA THR A 63 -1.81 9.61 14.44
C THR A 63 -0.85 8.43 14.52
N GLN A 64 -0.97 7.60 15.56
CA GLN A 64 -0.14 6.41 15.73
C GLN A 64 -0.41 5.37 14.63
N LEU A 65 -1.67 5.12 14.31
CA LEU A 65 -2.06 4.20 13.24
C LEU A 65 -1.53 4.66 11.88
N LEU A 66 -1.77 5.93 11.51
CA LEU A 66 -1.28 6.48 10.25
C LEU A 66 0.25 6.50 10.18
N LYS A 67 0.94 6.69 11.32
CA LYS A 67 2.40 6.55 11.37
C LYS A 67 2.86 5.13 11.02
N HIS A 68 2.17 4.09 11.47
CA HIS A 68 2.51 2.71 11.07
C HIS A 68 2.36 2.49 9.57
N PHE A 69 1.33 3.06 8.95
CA PHE A 69 1.22 3.05 7.48
C PHE A 69 2.36 3.82 6.82
N SER A 70 2.77 4.97 7.38
CA SER A 70 3.85 5.80 6.83
C SER A 70 5.22 5.12 6.78
N GLU A 71 5.43 4.10 7.61
CA GLU A 71 6.67 3.32 7.66
C GLU A 71 6.73 2.26 6.54
N ALA A 72 5.62 2.01 5.84
CA ALA A 72 5.54 1.01 4.77
C ALA A 72 6.25 1.48 3.48
N GLU A 73 7.19 0.64 3.02
CA GLU A 73 7.76 0.74 1.67
C GLU A 73 6.86 -0.01 0.70
N LEU A 74 6.40 0.70 -0.35
CA LEU A 74 5.41 0.22 -1.30
C LEU A 74 5.99 0.16 -2.70
N LYS A 75 5.57 -0.83 -3.49
CA LYS A 75 5.83 -0.89 -4.92
C LYS A 75 4.51 -1.01 -5.66
N GLU A 76 4.23 -0.07 -6.55
CA GLU A 76 3.00 -0.11 -7.36
C GLU A 76 2.94 -1.42 -8.16
N ASP A 77 1.83 -2.12 -8.06
CA ASP A 77 1.64 -3.43 -8.67
C ASP A 77 0.24 -3.52 -9.27
N GLU A 78 0.13 -4.12 -10.44
CA GLU A 78 -1.18 -4.42 -11.02
C GLU A 78 -1.63 -5.73 -10.41
N VAL A 79 -2.35 -5.63 -9.31
CA VAL A 79 -2.66 -6.80 -8.52
C VAL A 79 -3.82 -7.56 -9.17
N GLY A 80 -3.53 -8.77 -9.63
CA GLY A 80 -4.52 -9.72 -10.12
C GLY A 80 -5.25 -10.41 -8.96
N SER A 81 -5.20 -11.74 -8.89
CA SER A 81 -5.71 -12.47 -7.73
C SER A 81 -4.80 -12.29 -6.52
N ILE A 82 -5.32 -11.71 -5.45
CA ILE A 82 -4.65 -11.60 -4.14
C ILE A 82 -4.96 -12.85 -3.34
N ASN A 83 -3.93 -13.54 -2.86
CA ASN A 83 -4.08 -14.60 -1.88
C ASN A 83 -3.72 -14.03 -0.51
N PHE A 84 -4.62 -14.18 0.45
CA PHE A 84 -4.47 -13.62 1.80
C PHE A 84 -5.26 -14.44 2.81
N ASP A 85 -4.82 -14.43 4.07
CA ASP A 85 -5.52 -15.07 5.18
C ASP A 85 -6.50 -14.11 5.84
N GLU A 86 -6.13 -12.83 5.98
CA GLU A 86 -6.97 -11.77 6.53
C GLU A 86 -6.90 -10.48 5.71
N SER A 87 -8.00 -9.71 5.75
CA SER A 87 -8.00 -8.35 5.27
C SER A 87 -8.65 -7.36 6.24
N TYR A 88 -8.08 -6.15 6.28
CA TYR A 88 -8.61 -5.03 7.05
C TYR A 88 -9.01 -3.92 6.10
N TRP A 89 -10.25 -3.45 6.23
CA TRP A 89 -10.81 -2.39 5.40
C TRP A 89 -10.93 -1.13 6.25
N LEU A 90 -10.09 -0.15 5.95
CA LEU A 90 -10.04 1.12 6.66
C LEU A 90 -10.73 2.20 5.84
N THR A 91 -11.62 2.96 6.45
CA THR A 91 -12.19 4.18 5.86
C THR A 91 -11.74 5.38 6.68
N LEU A 92 -10.90 6.22 6.07
CA LEU A 92 -10.38 7.44 6.66
C LEU A 92 -11.33 8.59 6.35
N ARG A 93 -11.72 9.34 7.39
CA ARG A 93 -12.72 10.41 7.29
C ARG A 93 -12.20 11.73 7.84
N THR A 94 -12.65 12.81 7.21
CA THR A 94 -12.49 14.18 7.72
C THR A 94 -13.87 14.78 7.91
N ASN A 95 -14.19 15.20 9.13
CA ASN A 95 -15.49 15.78 9.49
C ASN A 95 -16.68 14.90 9.05
N GLY A 96 -16.52 13.57 9.19
CA GLY A 96 -17.52 12.58 8.81
C GLY A 96 -17.54 12.17 7.34
N GLU A 97 -16.89 12.93 6.46
CA GLU A 97 -16.79 12.62 5.02
C GLU A 97 -15.67 11.63 4.74
N ARG A 98 -15.95 10.62 3.90
CA ARG A 98 -14.94 9.64 3.44
C ARG A 98 -13.93 10.33 2.53
N LYS A 99 -12.64 10.15 2.82
CA LYS A 99 -11.54 10.71 2.02
C LYS A 99 -10.74 9.61 1.34
N LEU A 100 -10.28 8.61 2.09
CA LEU A 100 -9.63 7.42 1.53
C LEU A 100 -10.23 6.13 2.09
N GLY A 101 -10.26 5.12 1.24
CA GLY A 101 -10.40 3.72 1.63
C GLY A 101 -9.03 3.05 1.51
N ILE A 102 -8.66 2.23 2.48
CA ILE A 102 -7.44 1.43 2.45
C ILE A 102 -7.86 -0.01 2.71
N THR A 103 -7.49 -0.91 1.82
CA THR A 103 -7.61 -2.35 2.06
C THR A 103 -6.22 -2.94 2.22
N VAL A 104 -5.99 -3.58 3.35
CA VAL A 104 -4.75 -4.29 3.64
C VAL A 104 -5.04 -5.78 3.56
N TYR A 105 -4.20 -6.51 2.84
CA TYR A 105 -4.25 -7.97 2.71
C TYR A 105 -2.99 -8.56 3.36
N ASP A 106 -3.14 -9.05 4.58
CA ASP A 106 -2.05 -9.43 5.48
C ASP A 106 -0.92 -8.37 5.52
N GLU A 107 0.33 -8.77 5.32
CA GLU A 107 1.49 -7.88 5.16
C GLU A 107 1.98 -7.83 3.71
N ASN A 108 1.18 -8.33 2.76
CA ASN A 108 1.63 -8.58 1.38
C ASN A 108 1.22 -7.46 0.42
N TYR A 109 -0.04 -7.02 0.53
CA TYR A 109 -0.62 -6.08 -0.41
C TYR A 109 -1.45 -5.01 0.30
N LEU A 110 -1.44 -3.83 -0.30
CA LEU A 110 -2.21 -2.68 0.13
C LEU A 110 -2.87 -2.05 -1.09
N MET A 111 -4.14 -1.71 -0.95
CA MET A 111 -4.92 -1.03 -1.98
C MET A 111 -5.47 0.26 -1.40
N ILE A 112 -5.34 1.35 -2.14
CA ILE A 112 -5.83 2.68 -1.76
C ILE A 112 -6.90 3.08 -2.75
N PHE A 113 -8.05 3.49 -2.24
CA PHE A 113 -9.15 4.07 -2.97
C PHE A 113 -9.33 5.54 -2.55
N ASP A 114 -9.25 6.45 -3.50
CA ASP A 114 -9.52 7.87 -3.27
C ASP A 114 -10.99 8.18 -3.58
N TYR A 115 -11.76 8.55 -2.56
CA TYR A 115 -13.19 8.85 -2.72
C TYR A 115 -13.44 10.13 -3.53
N SER A 116 -12.48 11.04 -3.62
CA SER A 116 -12.63 12.30 -4.36
C SER A 116 -12.50 12.09 -5.87
N THR A 117 -11.57 11.22 -6.29
CA THR A 117 -11.29 10.94 -7.69
C THR A 117 -11.89 9.62 -8.18
N SER A 118 -12.35 8.76 -7.27
CA SER A 118 -12.72 7.36 -7.53
C SER A 118 -11.58 6.53 -8.13
N ASN A 119 -10.33 6.96 -7.93
CA ASN A 119 -9.16 6.23 -8.38
C ASN A 119 -8.80 5.14 -7.36
N GLN A 120 -8.35 4.00 -7.88
CA GLN A 120 -7.84 2.89 -7.09
C GLN A 120 -6.43 2.57 -7.54
N THR A 121 -5.51 2.49 -6.59
CA THR A 121 -4.13 2.09 -6.84
C THR A 121 -3.77 0.95 -5.91
N SER A 122 -3.05 -0.03 -6.45
CA SER A 122 -2.65 -1.22 -5.70
C SER A 122 -1.13 -1.28 -5.58
N TYR A 123 -0.69 -1.73 -4.42
CA TYR A 123 0.71 -1.76 -4.03
C TYR A 123 1.03 -3.12 -3.42
N ARG A 124 2.22 -3.60 -3.72
CA ARG A 124 2.89 -4.63 -2.93
C ARG A 124 3.62 -3.96 -1.78
N ILE A 125 3.47 -4.52 -0.59
CA ILE A 125 4.25 -4.11 0.58
C ILE A 125 5.62 -4.79 0.49
N ILE A 126 6.69 -3.98 0.54
CA ILE A 126 8.07 -4.47 0.49
C ILE A 126 8.62 -4.67 1.90
N SER A 127 8.35 -3.71 2.80
CA SER A 127 8.79 -3.74 4.19
C SER A 127 8.06 -2.69 5.04
N GLY A 128 8.27 -2.71 6.36
CA GLY A 128 7.89 -1.63 7.28
C GLY A 128 6.45 -1.61 7.77
N PHE A 129 5.61 -2.53 7.29
CA PHE A 129 4.24 -2.69 7.74
C PHE A 129 4.08 -3.94 8.61
N ASP A 130 3.25 -3.86 9.65
CA ASP A 130 2.95 -4.93 10.61
C ASP A 130 1.44 -4.92 10.88
N SER A 131 0.73 -5.96 10.40
CA SER A 131 -0.73 -6.04 10.50
C SER A 131 -1.22 -6.23 11.93
N SER A 132 -0.37 -6.69 12.86
CA SER A 132 -0.71 -6.82 14.28
C SER A 132 -1.00 -5.46 14.94
N LYS A 133 -0.50 -4.35 14.36
CA LYS A 133 -0.81 -2.98 14.80
C LYS A 133 -2.26 -2.60 14.55
N ILE A 134 -2.95 -3.30 13.64
CA ILE A 134 -4.39 -3.14 13.40
C ILE A 134 -5.16 -4.15 14.25
N GLU A 135 -4.67 -5.39 14.32
CA GLU A 135 -5.34 -6.48 15.05
C GLU A 135 -5.64 -6.13 16.52
N GLN A 136 -4.72 -5.43 17.19
CA GLN A 136 -4.85 -5.01 18.60
C GLN A 136 -6.11 -4.16 18.89
N TYR A 137 -6.79 -3.62 17.88
CA TYR A 137 -8.03 -2.86 18.06
C TYR A 137 -9.27 -3.75 18.18
N PHE A 138 -9.17 -5.05 17.88
CA PHE A 138 -10.27 -6.01 17.89
C PHE A 138 -10.27 -6.98 19.08
N ASP A 139 -9.26 -6.88 19.94
CA ASP A 139 -9.02 -7.70 21.14
C ASP A 139 -9.86 -7.27 22.36
#